data_AF-A0A2N3Y6W4-F1
#
_entry.id   AF-A0A2N3Y6W4-F1
#
_cell.length_a   1.000
_cell.length_b   1.000
_cell.length_c   1.000
_cell.angle_alpha   90.00
_cell.angle_beta   90.00
_cell.angle_gamma   90.00
#
_symmetry.space_group_name_H-M   'P 1'
#
loop_
_entity.id
_entity.type
_entity.pdbx_description
1 polymer ?
#
loop_
_entity_poly.entity_id
_entity_poly.type
_entity_poly.pdbx_seq_one_letter_code
_entity_poly.pdbx_strand_id
1 'polypeptide(L)'
;MQASHSAGAVSVRFDDPNLVSCVGLVPVMRLAEQVGVADLAQQTVKLSPDVGSAGANPGVKVSSIVAGMACGADSFEDLGVIRHGGMPRLFDGIRAPSTLGTFLRGFTYGHVAQLEKLGRLILERLAGRCGLLPEADELVFVDIDSKIKQVYGAGKQGSAYGYTKVRGLNYLMATISTPTAAPVVAATRMRGGNANSARGAATLITTAITTARACGATGTIVVRGDSAFFTGPVIAAIRNAGAYFSVTAKHTASVKAAIAGIGEDTWQTVRFNRPVFDDRAKRWIHEGEIAETTLEAFTNVTQNPDRAVTARLIVRRTRITTTDATGELFPVWRYHAVFTDSPHELLTAEAEHRGRAGTIEQVFADLNDSAAAHLPSGQLAANGAWLSLAALTHNLMRAAGSLASQFHAKARTATLRRHLITIPARIARSARRIVLHLPAGWHWKQAFTSLFTATHSPPTTACP
;
A
#
# COMPACT_ATOMS: atom_id res chain seq x y z
N MET A 1 -20.09 20.31 -23.87
CA MET A 1 -19.54 21.66 -23.63
C MET A 1 -19.01 22.18 -24.96
N GLN A 2 -19.26 23.45 -25.29
CA GLN A 2 -18.71 24.11 -26.49
C GLN A 2 -17.80 25.26 -26.04
N ALA A 3 -16.73 25.55 -26.81
CA ALA A 3 -15.86 26.68 -26.53
C ALA A 3 -16.64 27.99 -26.71
N SER A 4 -16.48 28.92 -25.76
CA SER A 4 -17.19 30.22 -25.78
C SER A 4 -16.52 31.28 -26.66
N HIS A 5 -15.50 30.90 -27.43
CA HIS A 5 -14.68 31.78 -28.25
C HIS A 5 -14.43 31.14 -29.61
N SER A 6 -14.17 31.97 -30.64
CA SER A 6 -13.73 31.48 -31.94
C SER A 6 -12.28 31.00 -31.87
N ALA A 7 -11.93 30.00 -32.69
CA ALA A 7 -10.58 29.44 -32.69
C ALA A 7 -9.49 30.49 -33.01
N GLY A 8 -9.78 31.46 -33.89
CA GLY A 8 -8.83 32.52 -34.26
C GLY A 8 -8.64 33.62 -33.22
N ALA A 9 -9.50 33.70 -32.20
CA ALA A 9 -9.42 34.71 -31.14
C ALA A 9 -8.61 34.25 -29.91
N VAL A 10 -7.98 33.07 -29.96
CA VAL A 10 -7.21 32.50 -28.85
C VAL A 10 -5.76 32.27 -29.26
N SER A 11 -4.85 32.70 -28.38
CA SER A 11 -3.42 32.42 -28.50
C SER A 11 -2.88 31.86 -27.18
N VAL A 12 -1.83 31.05 -27.25
CA VAL A 12 -1.20 30.39 -26.10
C VAL A 12 0.24 30.86 -25.98
N ARG A 13 0.67 31.21 -24.77
CA ARG A 13 2.06 31.58 -24.43
C ARG A 13 2.50 30.85 -23.15
N PHE A 14 3.79 30.56 -23.06
CA PHE A 14 4.42 29.87 -21.92
C PHE A 14 5.46 30.78 -21.25
N ASP A 15 5.02 31.96 -20.82
CA ASP A 15 5.90 33.06 -20.39
C ASP A 15 5.67 33.58 -18.95
N ASP A 16 4.63 33.14 -18.22
CA ASP A 16 4.40 33.59 -16.83
C ASP A 16 5.21 32.75 -15.81
N PRO A 17 6.25 33.33 -15.18
CA PRO A 17 7.10 32.62 -14.22
C PRO A 17 6.47 32.45 -12.83
N ASN A 18 5.25 32.94 -12.62
CA ASN A 18 4.55 32.90 -11.34
C ASN A 18 3.40 31.88 -11.30
N LEU A 19 3.13 31.16 -12.39
CA LEU A 19 2.09 30.13 -12.42
C LEU A 19 2.63 28.79 -11.93
N VAL A 20 1.85 28.13 -11.07
CA VAL A 20 2.12 26.80 -10.52
C VAL A 20 0.94 25.89 -10.82
N SER A 21 1.21 24.67 -11.27
CA SER A 21 0.18 23.68 -11.61
C SER A 21 -0.25 22.79 -10.44
N CYS A 22 0.59 22.69 -9.40
CA CYS A 22 0.41 21.76 -8.28
C CYS A 22 0.64 22.46 -6.93
N VAL A 23 -0.13 23.51 -6.61
CA VAL A 23 0.11 24.32 -5.40
C VAL A 23 -0.06 23.53 -4.10
N GLY A 24 -0.86 22.47 -4.11
CA GLY A 24 -1.05 21.62 -2.93
C GLY A 24 0.14 20.75 -2.58
N LEU A 25 1.17 20.75 -3.41
CA LEU A 25 2.46 20.21 -3.02
C LEU A 25 3.07 20.99 -1.84
N VAL A 26 2.74 22.27 -1.66
CA VAL A 26 3.26 23.10 -0.56
C VAL A 26 2.94 22.48 0.82
N PRO A 27 1.67 22.28 1.21
CA PRO A 27 1.38 21.66 2.49
C PRO A 27 1.80 20.19 2.59
N VAL A 28 1.79 19.42 1.49
CA VAL A 28 2.26 18.02 1.49
C VAL A 28 3.76 17.93 1.78
N MET A 29 4.58 18.80 1.18
CA MET A 29 6.01 18.82 1.42
C MET A 29 6.37 19.50 2.75
N ARG A 30 5.54 20.40 3.28
CA ARG A 30 5.64 20.84 4.67
C ARG A 30 5.39 19.71 5.66
N LEU A 31 4.40 18.85 5.40
CA LEU A 31 4.22 17.64 6.20
C LEU A 31 5.45 16.72 6.12
N ALA A 32 6.00 16.52 4.92
CA ALA A 32 7.23 15.75 4.71
C ALA A 32 8.43 16.32 5.48
N GLU A 33 8.54 17.65 5.55
CA GLU A 33 9.56 18.36 6.34
C GLU A 33 9.34 18.15 7.84
N GLN A 34 8.11 18.28 8.34
CA GLN A 34 7.77 18.07 9.76
C GLN A 34 8.10 16.65 10.24
N VAL A 35 7.92 15.63 9.41
CA VAL A 35 8.32 14.25 9.75
C VAL A 35 9.78 13.94 9.37
N GLY A 36 10.51 14.90 8.79
CA GLY A 36 11.94 14.81 8.52
C GLY A 36 12.31 13.88 7.37
N VAL A 37 11.53 13.82 6.29
CA VAL A 37 11.83 12.99 5.10
C VAL A 37 13.23 13.27 4.56
N ALA A 38 13.58 14.54 4.37
CA ALA A 38 14.89 14.92 3.82
C ALA A 38 16.04 14.55 4.77
N ASP A 39 15.92 14.87 6.06
CA ASP A 39 16.97 14.65 7.05
C ASP A 39 17.20 13.16 7.30
N LEU A 40 16.14 12.38 7.49
CA LEU A 40 16.24 10.93 7.67
C LEU A 40 16.79 10.25 6.42
N ALA A 41 16.41 10.70 5.22
CA ALA A 41 17.00 10.20 3.99
C ALA A 41 18.51 10.53 3.91
N GLN A 42 18.90 11.73 4.33
CA GLN A 42 20.30 12.15 4.39
C GLN A 42 21.14 11.29 5.35
N GLN A 43 20.54 10.88 6.47
CA GLN A 43 21.17 10.04 7.49
C GLN A 43 21.19 8.56 7.11
N THR A 44 20.12 8.05 6.50
CA THR A 44 19.90 6.60 6.31
C THR A 44 20.42 6.10 4.98
N VAL A 45 20.29 6.89 3.91
CA VAL A 45 20.63 6.46 2.54
C VAL A 45 22.08 6.83 2.27
N LYS A 46 22.95 5.84 2.32
CA LYS A 46 24.39 5.96 2.08
C LYS A 46 24.75 5.08 0.89
N LEU A 47 25.00 5.72 -0.24
CA LEU A 47 25.58 5.06 -1.41
C LEU A 47 27.10 5.15 -1.30
N SER A 48 27.78 4.12 -1.78
CA SER A 48 29.23 4.02 -1.75
C SER A 48 29.92 5.18 -2.52
N PRO A 49 31.11 5.66 -2.09
CA PRO A 49 31.77 6.82 -2.72
C PRO A 49 32.06 6.64 -4.22
N ASP A 50 32.23 5.40 -4.69
CA ASP A 50 32.50 5.03 -6.08
C ASP A 50 31.34 5.33 -7.05
N VAL A 51 30.10 5.49 -6.56
CA VAL A 51 28.99 5.97 -7.42
C VAL A 51 29.03 7.49 -7.65
N GLY A 52 30.04 8.18 -7.10
CA GLY A 52 30.31 9.59 -7.35
C GLY A 52 29.15 10.52 -7.00
N SER A 53 28.85 11.48 -7.87
CA SER A 53 27.78 12.47 -7.67
C SER A 53 26.37 11.85 -7.55
N ALA A 54 26.20 10.58 -7.95
CA ALA A 54 24.96 9.85 -7.73
C ALA A 54 24.66 9.71 -6.23
N GLY A 55 25.67 9.51 -5.38
CA GLY A 55 25.50 9.35 -3.93
C GLY A 55 25.31 10.64 -3.14
N ALA A 56 25.59 11.81 -3.73
CA ALA A 56 25.51 13.09 -3.03
C ALA A 56 24.06 13.56 -2.80
N ASN A 57 23.81 14.26 -1.68
CA ASN A 57 22.53 14.89 -1.34
C ASN A 57 21.28 13.98 -1.44
N PRO A 58 21.30 12.75 -0.87
CA PRO A 58 20.16 11.84 -0.93
C PRO A 58 18.87 12.44 -0.36
N GLY A 59 18.94 13.29 0.68
CA GLY A 59 17.75 13.93 1.25
C GLY A 59 16.95 14.75 0.23
N VAL A 60 17.66 15.57 -0.56
CA VAL A 60 17.08 16.42 -1.60
C VAL A 60 16.55 15.58 -2.77
N LYS A 61 17.29 14.52 -3.15
CA LYS A 61 16.90 13.63 -4.24
C LYS A 61 15.65 12.80 -3.90
N VAL A 62 15.60 12.23 -2.70
CA VAL A 62 14.41 11.52 -2.18
C VAL A 62 13.21 12.46 -2.13
N SER A 63 13.37 13.66 -1.56
CA SER A 63 12.29 14.64 -1.47
C SER A 63 11.77 15.06 -2.85
N SER A 64 12.66 15.22 -3.85
CA SER A 64 12.26 15.51 -5.23
C SER A 64 11.45 14.37 -5.86
N ILE A 65 11.84 13.12 -5.62
CA ILE A 65 11.12 11.95 -6.15
C ILE A 65 9.73 11.84 -5.51
N VAL A 66 9.65 11.95 -4.19
CA VAL A 66 8.38 11.93 -3.44
C VAL A 66 7.44 13.05 -3.92
N ALA A 67 7.98 14.26 -4.10
CA ALA A 67 7.22 15.40 -4.61
C ALA A 67 6.70 15.15 -6.04
N GLY A 68 7.53 14.60 -6.93
CA GLY A 68 7.13 14.23 -8.28
C GLY A 68 6.04 13.16 -8.30
N MET A 69 6.19 12.09 -7.51
CA MET A 69 5.20 11.03 -7.37
C MET A 69 3.87 11.54 -6.82
N ALA A 70 3.90 12.45 -5.85
CA ALA A 70 2.69 13.12 -5.33
C ALA A 70 1.99 13.95 -6.42
N CYS A 71 2.75 14.59 -7.32
CA CYS A 71 2.23 15.36 -8.45
C CYS A 71 1.79 14.52 -9.66
N GLY A 72 2.14 13.24 -9.76
CA GLY A 72 1.67 12.37 -10.86
C GLY A 72 2.73 11.52 -11.50
N ALA A 73 4.01 11.69 -11.16
CA ALA A 73 5.08 11.00 -11.85
C ALA A 73 5.01 9.49 -11.64
N ASP A 74 4.97 8.74 -12.74
CA ASP A 74 5.08 7.27 -12.76
C ASP A 74 6.34 6.75 -13.50
N SER A 75 7.10 7.68 -14.09
CA SER A 75 8.39 7.45 -14.73
C SER A 75 9.48 8.41 -14.21
N PHE A 76 10.74 8.20 -14.61
CA PHE A 76 11.82 9.12 -14.24
C PHE A 76 11.66 10.48 -14.92
N GLU A 77 11.23 10.48 -16.18
CA GLU A 77 11.01 11.66 -17.01
C GLU A 77 9.89 12.54 -16.43
N ASP A 78 8.80 11.92 -15.96
CA ASP A 78 7.65 12.64 -15.38
C ASP A 78 7.98 13.38 -14.07
N LEU A 79 9.10 13.06 -13.42
CA LEU A 79 9.61 13.86 -12.30
C LEU A 79 9.91 15.31 -12.73
N GLY A 80 9.95 15.61 -14.02
CA GLY A 80 10.00 16.97 -14.55
C GLY A 80 8.82 17.85 -14.12
N VAL A 81 7.68 17.26 -13.75
CA VAL A 81 6.46 17.99 -13.36
C VAL A 81 6.68 19.00 -12.23
N ILE A 82 7.62 18.74 -11.31
CA ILE A 82 7.94 19.64 -10.19
C ILE A 82 8.90 20.78 -10.57
N ARG A 83 9.26 20.92 -11.84
CA ARG A 83 10.19 21.97 -12.33
C ARG A 83 9.51 23.01 -13.21
N HIS A 84 8.22 22.88 -13.49
CA HIS A 84 7.49 23.77 -14.39
C HIS A 84 7.11 25.09 -13.72
N GLY A 85 7.11 26.17 -14.51
CA GLY A 85 6.61 27.49 -14.10
C GLY A 85 7.27 28.01 -12.82
N GLY A 86 6.44 28.44 -11.87
CA GLY A 86 6.85 29.01 -10.59
C GLY A 86 7.30 28.01 -9.53
N MET A 87 7.38 26.71 -9.81
CA MET A 87 7.80 25.70 -8.82
C MET A 87 9.16 26.01 -8.14
N PRO A 88 10.21 26.46 -8.86
CA PRO A 88 11.48 26.85 -8.24
C PRO A 88 11.40 28.09 -7.34
N ARG A 89 10.27 28.82 -7.34
CA ARG A 89 10.04 29.93 -6.41
C ARG A 89 9.43 29.47 -5.08
N LEU A 90 8.96 28.23 -5.01
CA LEU A 90 8.32 27.62 -3.83
C LEU A 90 9.19 26.56 -3.16
N PHE A 91 10.03 25.87 -3.93
CA PHE A 91 10.88 24.80 -3.44
C PHE A 91 12.32 24.97 -3.92
N ASP A 92 13.25 24.90 -2.98
CA ASP A 92 14.67 24.89 -3.27
C ASP A 92 15.18 23.47 -3.50
N GLY A 93 16.30 23.35 -4.21
CA GLY A 93 17.01 22.08 -4.36
C GLY A 93 16.38 21.06 -5.32
N ILE A 94 15.30 21.39 -6.03
CA ILE A 94 14.66 20.48 -6.99
C ILE A 94 15.70 19.95 -8.00
N ARG A 95 15.77 18.62 -8.16
CA ARG A 95 16.73 17.98 -9.08
C ARG A 95 16.09 17.60 -10.40
N ALA A 96 16.91 17.60 -11.45
CA ALA A 96 16.47 17.20 -12.78
C ALA A 96 16.18 15.69 -12.85
N PRO A 97 15.22 15.24 -13.69
CA PRO A 97 14.96 13.83 -13.97
C PRO A 97 16.21 12.98 -14.21
N SER A 98 17.17 13.49 -15.00
CA SER A 98 18.43 12.80 -15.27
C SER A 98 19.25 12.53 -14.00
N THR A 99 19.36 13.52 -13.11
CA THR A 99 20.05 13.38 -11.83
C THR A 99 19.36 12.37 -10.92
N LEU A 100 18.02 12.38 -10.87
CA LEU A 100 17.22 11.45 -10.07
C LEU A 100 17.32 10.02 -10.61
N GLY A 101 17.27 9.85 -11.93
CA GLY A 101 17.48 8.55 -12.58
C GLY A 101 18.87 7.98 -12.33
N THR A 102 19.92 8.81 -12.39
CA THR A 102 21.30 8.40 -12.05
C THR A 102 21.42 7.99 -10.59
N PHE A 103 20.79 8.73 -9.67
CA PHE A 103 20.73 8.36 -8.25
C PHE A 103 20.09 6.98 -8.06
N LEU A 104 18.90 6.75 -8.62
CA LEU A 104 18.17 5.49 -8.48
C LEU A 104 18.90 4.30 -9.13
N ARG A 105 19.59 4.52 -10.25
CA ARG A 105 20.43 3.49 -10.89
C ARG A 105 21.73 3.18 -10.14
N GLY A 106 22.11 3.99 -9.15
CA GLY A 106 23.22 3.69 -8.23
C GLY A 106 22.84 2.74 -7.08
N PHE A 107 21.57 2.32 -6.99
CA PHE A 107 21.12 1.47 -5.88
C PHE A 107 21.55 0.01 -6.07
N THR A 108 21.98 -0.60 -4.97
CA THR A 108 22.12 -2.06 -4.81
C THR A 108 20.99 -2.57 -3.93
N TYR A 109 20.89 -3.88 -3.73
CA TYR A 109 19.92 -4.46 -2.79
C TYR A 109 20.07 -3.88 -1.37
N GLY A 110 21.31 -3.67 -0.90
CA GLY A 110 21.57 -3.05 0.40
C GLY A 110 21.08 -1.61 0.50
N HIS A 111 21.25 -0.82 -0.56
CA HIS A 111 20.72 0.55 -0.63
C HIS A 111 19.18 0.56 -0.63
N VAL A 112 18.53 -0.42 -1.27
CA VAL A 112 17.06 -0.56 -1.21
C VAL A 112 16.60 -0.87 0.22
N ALA A 113 17.30 -1.75 0.94
CA ALA A 113 16.98 -2.02 2.34
C ALA A 113 17.12 -0.78 3.25
N GLN A 114 18.04 0.14 2.93
CA GLN A 114 18.13 1.45 3.61
C GLN A 114 16.89 2.32 3.33
N LEU A 115 16.36 2.33 2.10
CA LEU A 115 15.10 3.02 1.78
C LEU A 115 13.88 2.38 2.44
N GLU A 116 13.83 1.04 2.51
CA GLU A 116 12.79 0.32 3.25
C GLU A 116 12.82 0.71 4.74
N LYS A 117 14.03 0.86 5.33
CA LYS A 117 14.19 1.38 6.69
C LYS A 117 13.70 2.83 6.81
N LEU A 118 14.09 3.71 5.89
CA LEU A 118 13.61 5.10 5.84
C LEU A 118 12.07 5.15 5.82
N GLY A 119 11.43 4.35 4.96
CA GLY A 119 9.98 4.29 4.84
C GLY A 119 9.28 3.95 6.17
N ARG A 120 9.84 3.01 6.94
CA ARG A 120 9.32 2.64 8.27
C ARG A 120 9.44 3.78 9.29
N LEU A 121 10.60 4.43 9.37
CA LEU A 121 10.82 5.55 10.28
C LEU A 121 9.90 6.74 9.96
N ILE A 122 9.66 6.99 8.67
CA ILE A 122 8.73 8.02 8.24
C ILE A 122 7.28 7.63 8.54
N LEU A 123 6.91 6.37 8.34
CA LEU A 123 5.55 5.91 8.68
C LEU A 123 5.26 6.07 10.17
N GLU A 124 6.20 5.71 11.05
CA GLU A 124 6.11 5.92 12.50
C GLU A 124 5.84 7.39 12.82
N ARG A 125 6.64 8.31 12.26
CA ARG A 125 6.46 9.76 12.49
C ARG A 125 5.14 10.29 11.91
N LEU A 126 4.70 9.77 10.76
CA LEU A 126 3.40 10.12 10.19
C LEU A 126 2.24 9.61 11.06
N ALA A 127 2.36 8.41 11.62
CA ALA A 127 1.35 7.84 12.52
C ALA A 127 1.16 8.71 13.75
N GLY A 128 2.25 9.10 14.41
CA GLY A 128 2.21 10.01 15.56
C GLY A 128 1.72 11.43 15.21
N ARG A 129 2.11 11.96 14.04
CA ARG A 129 1.75 13.33 13.64
C ARG A 129 0.30 13.49 13.17
N CYS A 130 -0.24 12.48 12.49
CA CYS A 130 -1.51 12.59 11.78
C CYS A 130 -2.60 11.65 12.31
N GLY A 131 -2.29 10.80 13.31
CA GLY A 131 -3.24 9.81 13.80
C GLY A 131 -3.67 8.83 12.71
N LEU A 132 -2.73 8.32 11.91
CA LEU A 132 -3.02 7.48 10.73
C LEU A 132 -3.73 6.16 11.05
N LEU A 133 -3.57 5.67 12.28
CA LEU A 133 -4.10 4.39 12.76
C LEU A 133 -4.91 4.63 14.05
N PRO A 134 -6.09 5.26 13.98
CA PRO A 134 -7.00 5.31 15.12
C PRO A 134 -7.35 3.89 15.58
N GLU A 135 -7.48 3.70 16.90
CA GLU A 135 -7.82 2.40 17.54
C GLU A 135 -6.74 1.32 17.35
N ALA A 136 -5.49 1.72 17.08
CA ALA A 136 -4.36 0.79 17.00
C ALA A 136 -4.04 0.09 18.33
N ASP A 137 -4.49 0.68 19.43
CA ASP A 137 -4.44 0.11 20.78
C ASP A 137 -5.47 -1.00 21.02
N GLU A 138 -6.46 -1.16 20.14
CA GLU A 138 -7.45 -2.24 20.20
C GLU A 138 -7.12 -3.35 19.20
N LEU A 139 -7.12 -3.03 17.90
CA LEU A 139 -7.00 -4.02 16.83
C LEU A 139 -6.31 -3.45 15.58
N VAL A 140 -5.29 -4.18 15.13
CA VAL A 140 -4.54 -3.89 13.91
C VAL A 140 -4.50 -5.10 13.00
N PHE A 141 -4.83 -4.89 11.73
CA PHE A 141 -4.62 -5.86 10.67
C PHE A 141 -3.31 -5.61 9.96
N VAL A 142 -2.53 -6.68 9.77
CA VAL A 142 -1.37 -6.71 8.87
C VAL A 142 -1.71 -7.60 7.69
N ASP A 143 -1.98 -7.01 6.53
CA ASP A 143 -2.24 -7.79 5.31
C ASP A 143 -0.96 -8.00 4.55
N ILE A 144 -0.71 -9.24 4.11
CA ILE A 144 0.39 -9.56 3.20
C ILE A 144 -0.15 -10.07 1.86
N ASP A 145 0.45 -9.56 0.79
CA ASP A 145 0.18 -10.05 -0.55
C ASP A 145 1.36 -9.79 -1.50
N SER A 146 1.37 -10.50 -2.62
CA SER A 146 2.31 -10.29 -3.70
C SER A 146 1.61 -9.99 -5.01
N LYS A 147 2.26 -9.19 -5.85
CA LYS A 147 1.74 -8.87 -7.17
C LYS A 147 2.83 -9.02 -8.22
N ILE A 148 2.44 -9.58 -9.37
CA ILE A 148 3.25 -9.51 -10.58
C ILE A 148 2.91 -8.23 -11.34
N LYS A 149 3.93 -7.47 -11.70
CA LYS A 149 3.85 -6.35 -12.62
C LYS A 149 4.38 -6.80 -13.97
N GLN A 150 3.51 -6.87 -14.97
CA GLN A 150 3.91 -7.22 -16.33
C GLN A 150 4.92 -6.22 -16.87
N VAL A 151 5.96 -6.71 -17.55
CA VAL A 151 6.97 -5.88 -18.20
C VAL A 151 7.30 -6.46 -19.57
N TYR A 152 7.49 -5.58 -20.56
CA TYR A 152 7.69 -5.99 -21.95
C TYR A 152 9.16 -5.98 -22.40
N GLY A 153 10.02 -5.22 -21.71
CA GLY A 153 11.45 -5.11 -22.06
C GLY A 153 12.23 -6.40 -21.78
N ALA A 154 12.83 -6.98 -22.82
CA ALA A 154 13.57 -8.23 -22.71
C ALA A 154 14.83 -8.12 -21.83
N GLY A 155 15.46 -6.94 -21.78
CA GLY A 155 16.68 -6.66 -21.00
C GLY A 155 16.44 -6.24 -19.54
N LYS A 156 15.20 -6.29 -19.04
CA LYS A 156 14.89 -5.86 -17.66
C LYS A 156 15.34 -6.93 -16.67
N GLN A 157 16.31 -6.59 -15.82
CA GLN A 157 16.89 -7.50 -14.83
C GLN A 157 15.82 -8.09 -13.91
N GLY A 158 15.86 -9.41 -13.72
CA GLY A 158 14.91 -10.15 -12.89
C GLY A 158 13.55 -10.41 -13.53
N SER A 159 13.29 -9.92 -14.75
CA SER A 159 12.05 -10.20 -15.47
C SER A 159 12.00 -11.66 -15.92
N ALA A 160 10.99 -12.38 -15.43
CA ALA A 160 10.81 -13.80 -15.72
C ALA A 160 9.34 -14.20 -15.71
N TYR A 161 9.03 -15.37 -16.27
CA TYR A 161 7.72 -15.99 -16.16
C TYR A 161 7.61 -16.72 -14.82
N GLY A 162 6.52 -16.45 -14.09
CA GLY A 162 6.14 -17.19 -12.89
C GLY A 162 4.90 -18.05 -13.12
N TYR A 163 4.25 -18.46 -12.03
CA TYR A 163 3.03 -19.29 -12.09
C TYR A 163 1.87 -18.62 -12.83
N THR A 164 1.84 -17.28 -12.87
CA THR A 164 0.83 -16.50 -13.60
C THR A 164 0.98 -16.58 -15.11
N LYS A 165 2.08 -17.15 -15.61
CA LYS A 165 2.47 -17.17 -17.05
C LYS A 165 2.59 -15.78 -17.66
N VAL A 166 2.64 -14.74 -16.84
CA VAL A 166 2.92 -13.36 -17.26
C VAL A 166 4.40 -13.08 -17.03
N ARG A 167 5.09 -12.52 -18.04
CA ARG A 167 6.47 -12.04 -17.88
C ARG A 167 6.47 -10.75 -17.10
N GLY A 168 7.13 -10.72 -15.95
CA GLY A 168 7.04 -9.58 -15.06
C GLY A 168 8.14 -9.49 -14.02
N LEU A 169 8.06 -8.44 -13.23
CA LEU A 169 8.71 -8.36 -11.92
C LEU A 169 7.66 -8.64 -10.84
N ASN A 170 8.08 -9.24 -9.74
CA ASN A 170 7.17 -9.52 -8.63
C ASN A 170 7.53 -8.60 -7.47
N TYR A 171 6.55 -8.08 -6.76
CA TYR A 171 6.80 -7.45 -5.47
C TYR A 171 5.90 -8.02 -4.39
N LEU A 172 6.44 -8.07 -3.18
CA LEU A 172 5.75 -8.43 -1.96
C LEU A 172 5.48 -7.15 -1.17
N MET A 173 4.32 -7.05 -0.54
CA MET A 173 3.94 -5.90 0.26
C MET A 173 3.21 -6.35 1.52
N ALA A 174 3.42 -5.60 2.60
CA ALA A 174 2.59 -5.68 3.79
C ALA A 174 1.99 -4.31 4.11
N THR A 175 0.70 -4.28 4.39
CA THR A 175 -0.03 -3.07 4.79
C THR A 175 -0.50 -3.19 6.23
N ILE A 176 -0.66 -2.05 6.90
CA ILE A 176 -1.23 -1.94 8.24
C ILE A 176 -2.53 -1.15 8.13
N SER A 177 -3.59 -1.58 8.81
CA SER A 177 -4.85 -0.87 8.93
C SER A 177 -5.54 -1.21 10.25
N THR A 178 -6.47 -0.36 10.67
CA THR A 178 -7.44 -0.64 11.74
C THR A 178 -8.83 -0.84 11.13
N PRO A 179 -9.86 -1.26 11.87
CA PRO A 179 -11.23 -1.39 11.33
C PRO A 179 -11.75 -0.10 10.70
N THR A 180 -11.31 1.05 11.20
CA THR A 180 -11.79 2.38 10.79
C THR A 180 -10.81 3.11 9.85
N ALA A 181 -9.52 2.77 9.88
CA ALA A 181 -8.47 3.42 9.08
C ALA A 181 -8.30 2.80 7.67
N ALA A 182 -7.98 3.65 6.69
CA ALA A 182 -7.52 3.14 5.40
C ALA A 182 -6.08 2.61 5.52
N PRO A 183 -5.72 1.57 4.75
CA PRO A 183 -4.42 0.94 4.86
C PRO A 183 -3.27 1.86 4.47
N VAL A 184 -2.14 1.68 5.17
CA VAL A 184 -0.83 2.27 4.91
C VAL A 184 0.18 1.15 4.63
N VAL A 185 1.21 1.43 3.84
CA VAL A 185 2.23 0.44 3.44
C VAL A 185 3.34 0.38 4.48
N ALA A 186 3.48 -0.77 5.15
CA ALA A 186 4.48 -0.97 6.20
C ALA A 186 5.82 -1.47 5.65
N ALA A 187 5.76 -2.32 4.63
CA ALA A 187 6.93 -2.93 4.04
C ALA A 187 6.67 -3.29 2.57
N THR A 188 7.72 -3.15 1.76
CA THR A 188 7.75 -3.59 0.37
C THR A 188 9.00 -4.43 0.14
N ARG A 189 8.97 -5.30 -0.87
CA ARG A 189 10.16 -6.01 -1.34
C ARG A 189 10.03 -6.33 -2.82
N MET A 190 10.97 -5.82 -3.62
CA MET A 190 11.09 -6.16 -5.03
C MET A 190 11.74 -7.53 -5.21
N ARG A 191 11.25 -8.32 -6.17
CA ARG A 191 11.68 -9.69 -6.45
C ARG A 191 11.69 -9.95 -7.96
N GLY A 192 12.42 -11.00 -8.36
CA GLY A 192 12.34 -11.50 -9.73
C GLY A 192 10.95 -12.07 -10.06
N GLY A 193 10.57 -12.09 -11.33
CA GLY A 193 9.24 -12.53 -11.80
C GLY A 193 8.88 -13.98 -11.47
N ASN A 194 9.89 -14.84 -11.31
CA ASN A 194 9.73 -16.26 -10.96
C ASN A 194 9.69 -16.51 -9.44
N ALA A 195 9.69 -15.47 -8.60
CA ALA A 195 9.66 -15.62 -7.16
C ALA A 195 8.32 -16.22 -6.69
N ASN A 196 8.38 -17.31 -5.92
CA ASN A 196 7.24 -17.84 -5.19
C ASN A 196 6.72 -16.77 -4.19
N SER A 197 5.41 -16.61 -4.07
CA SER A 197 4.76 -15.65 -3.17
C SER A 197 5.28 -15.69 -1.73
N ALA A 198 5.51 -16.89 -1.17
CA ALA A 198 6.02 -17.06 0.20
C ALA A 198 7.51 -16.67 0.38
N ARG A 199 8.28 -16.53 -0.73
CA ARG A 199 9.71 -16.23 -0.66
C ARG A 199 9.97 -14.88 0.00
N GLY A 200 10.54 -14.89 1.19
CA GLY A 200 10.83 -13.69 1.97
C GLY A 200 9.61 -13.11 2.71
N ALA A 201 8.50 -13.85 2.78
CA ALA A 201 7.29 -13.41 3.49
C ALA A 201 7.49 -13.35 5.01
N ALA A 202 8.10 -14.37 5.61
CA ALA A 202 8.36 -14.42 7.06
C ALA A 202 9.09 -13.16 7.56
N THR A 203 10.22 -12.80 6.95
CA THR A 203 10.99 -11.62 7.38
C THR A 203 10.28 -10.30 7.10
N LEU A 204 9.49 -10.22 6.02
CA LEU A 204 8.70 -9.03 5.69
C LEU A 204 7.53 -8.85 6.67
N ILE A 205 6.87 -9.94 7.09
CA ILE A 205 5.82 -9.93 8.12
C ILE A 205 6.39 -9.49 9.47
N THR A 206 7.50 -10.08 9.92
CA THR A 206 8.14 -9.67 11.19
C THR A 206 8.49 -8.17 11.16
N THR A 207 8.98 -7.68 10.02
CA THR A 207 9.23 -6.26 9.80
C THR A 207 7.94 -5.43 9.89
N ALA A 208 6.85 -5.88 9.26
CA ALA A 208 5.57 -5.18 9.26
C ALA A 208 4.95 -5.13 10.67
N ILE A 209 5.00 -6.23 11.44
CA ILE A 209 4.54 -6.27 12.84
C ILE A 209 5.34 -5.30 13.70
N THR A 210 6.68 -5.31 13.56
CA THR A 210 7.56 -4.37 14.27
C THR A 210 7.20 -2.92 13.92
N THR A 211 6.92 -2.66 12.65
CA THR A 211 6.50 -1.33 12.17
C THR A 211 5.14 -0.93 12.74
N ALA A 212 4.18 -1.85 12.79
CA ALA A 212 2.86 -1.61 13.38
C ALA A 212 2.99 -1.20 14.85
N ARG A 213 3.79 -1.93 15.62
CA ARG A 213 4.07 -1.60 17.03
C ARG A 213 4.72 -0.24 17.18
N ALA A 214 5.72 0.08 16.35
CA ALA A 214 6.33 1.41 16.33
C ALA A 214 5.31 2.53 15.99
N CYS A 215 4.30 2.23 15.18
CA CYS A 215 3.22 3.15 14.83
C CYS A 215 2.11 3.23 15.91
N GLY A 216 2.29 2.65 17.09
CA GLY A 216 1.34 2.70 18.19
C GLY A 216 0.41 1.48 18.31
N ALA A 217 0.66 0.39 17.58
CA ALA A 217 -0.12 -0.84 17.74
C ALA A 217 0.23 -1.56 19.05
N THR A 218 -0.52 -1.27 20.11
CA THR A 218 -0.39 -1.92 21.42
C THR A 218 -1.43 -3.02 21.65
N GLY A 219 -2.50 -3.05 20.85
CA GLY A 219 -3.56 -4.03 20.92
C GLY A 219 -3.30 -5.33 20.17
N THR A 220 -4.38 -5.99 19.79
CA THR A 220 -4.34 -7.25 19.05
C THR A 220 -3.83 -7.01 17.63
N ILE A 221 -2.83 -7.78 17.19
CA ILE A 221 -2.35 -7.76 15.80
C ILE A 221 -2.76 -9.06 15.11
N VAL A 222 -3.55 -8.98 14.04
CA VAL A 222 -3.95 -10.12 13.21
C VAL A 222 -3.32 -10.00 11.82
N VAL A 223 -2.46 -10.95 11.47
CA VAL A 223 -1.81 -11.03 10.16
C VAL A 223 -2.68 -11.84 9.21
N ARG A 224 -3.14 -11.24 8.12
CA ARG A 224 -4.03 -11.89 7.15
C ARG A 224 -3.32 -12.18 5.82
N GLY A 225 -3.50 -13.41 5.32
CA GLY A 225 -2.86 -13.89 4.09
C GLY A 225 -3.77 -14.80 3.26
N ASP A 226 -3.54 -14.83 1.95
CA ASP A 226 -4.15 -15.85 1.09
C ASP A 226 -3.45 -17.21 1.25
N SER A 227 -3.88 -18.20 0.46
CA SER A 227 -3.35 -19.55 0.54
C SER A 227 -1.90 -19.69 0.07
N ALA A 228 -1.35 -18.70 -0.63
CA ALA A 228 0.06 -18.70 -0.98
C ALA A 228 0.96 -18.52 0.26
N PHE A 229 0.44 -17.91 1.33
CA PHE A 229 1.14 -17.71 2.61
C PHE A 229 0.89 -18.81 3.64
N PHE A 230 0.04 -19.80 3.32
CA PHE A 230 -0.18 -21.00 4.16
C PHE A 230 1.05 -21.92 4.16
N THR A 231 2.04 -21.56 4.97
CA THR A 231 3.33 -22.25 5.11
C THR A 231 3.82 -22.18 6.56
N GLY A 232 4.43 -23.28 7.05
CA GLY A 232 4.97 -23.35 8.41
C GLY A 232 5.89 -22.18 8.80
N PRO A 233 6.88 -21.79 7.96
CA PRO A 233 7.75 -20.65 8.26
C PRO A 233 7.02 -19.31 8.45
N VAL A 234 5.95 -19.06 7.68
CA VAL A 234 5.16 -17.83 7.80
C VAL A 234 4.38 -17.83 9.10
N ILE A 235 3.67 -18.92 9.40
CA ILE A 235 2.87 -19.04 10.62
C ILE A 235 3.75 -18.96 11.87
N ALA A 236 4.90 -19.64 11.87
CA ALA A 236 5.86 -19.55 12.96
C ALA A 236 6.41 -18.13 13.14
N ALA A 237 6.71 -17.41 12.06
CA ALA A 237 7.18 -16.02 12.14
C ALA A 237 6.13 -15.06 12.70
N ILE A 238 4.84 -15.28 12.41
CA ILE A 238 3.74 -14.49 12.97
C ILE A 238 3.64 -14.72 14.48
N ARG A 239 3.60 -15.99 14.92
CA ARG A 239 3.54 -16.35 16.34
C ARG A 239 4.75 -15.89 17.13
N ASN A 240 5.96 -16.07 16.59
CA ASN A 240 7.20 -15.63 17.23
C ASN A 240 7.26 -14.11 17.39
N ALA A 241 6.55 -13.35 16.55
CA ALA A 241 6.43 -11.90 16.67
C ALA A 241 5.28 -11.47 17.62
N GLY A 242 4.60 -12.42 18.28
CA GLY A 242 3.52 -12.16 19.21
C GLY A 242 2.26 -11.59 18.54
N ALA A 243 1.94 -12.06 17.34
CA ALA A 243 0.73 -11.70 16.61
C ALA A 243 -0.08 -12.97 16.29
N TYR A 244 -1.36 -12.78 16.00
CA TYR A 244 -2.27 -13.81 15.53
C TYR A 244 -2.23 -13.90 14.01
N PHE A 245 -2.57 -15.06 13.45
CA PHE A 245 -2.68 -15.26 12.01
C PHE A 245 -4.12 -15.57 11.61
N SER A 246 -4.48 -15.18 10.39
CA SER A 246 -5.68 -15.61 9.69
C SER A 246 -5.33 -15.83 8.22
N VAL A 247 -5.13 -17.08 7.82
CA VAL A 247 -4.59 -17.42 6.49
C VAL A 247 -5.49 -18.41 5.79
N THR A 248 -5.85 -18.14 4.53
CA THR A 248 -6.64 -19.10 3.74
C THR A 248 -5.90 -20.43 3.65
N ALA A 249 -6.52 -21.53 4.08
CA ALA A 249 -5.91 -22.84 4.03
C ALA A 249 -5.84 -23.37 2.58
N LYS A 250 -4.77 -24.11 2.25
CA LYS A 250 -4.72 -24.87 0.99
C LYS A 250 -5.64 -26.08 1.09
N HIS A 251 -6.27 -26.49 -0.01
CA HIS A 251 -7.10 -27.70 -0.07
C HIS A 251 -6.27 -28.99 -0.08
N THR A 252 -5.56 -29.26 1.03
CA THR A 252 -4.84 -30.52 1.25
C THR A 252 -5.79 -31.65 1.65
N ALA A 253 -5.31 -32.89 1.63
CA ALA A 253 -6.09 -34.03 2.12
C ALA A 253 -6.52 -33.87 3.58
N SER A 254 -5.63 -33.37 4.45
CA SER A 254 -5.93 -33.10 5.86
C SER A 254 -7.01 -32.03 6.04
N VAL A 255 -6.97 -30.93 5.28
CA VAL A 255 -8.00 -29.89 5.33
C VAL A 255 -9.34 -30.43 4.84
N LYS A 256 -9.36 -31.22 3.77
CA LYS A 256 -10.60 -31.86 3.28
C LYS A 256 -11.18 -32.84 4.29
N ALA A 257 -10.35 -33.64 4.95
CA ALA A 257 -10.78 -34.55 6.00
C ALA A 257 -11.36 -33.80 7.21
N ALA A 258 -10.71 -32.71 7.64
CA ALA A 258 -11.23 -31.87 8.72
C ALA A 258 -12.59 -31.26 8.38
N ILE A 259 -12.77 -30.76 7.14
CA ILE A 259 -14.06 -30.23 6.65
C ILE A 259 -15.13 -31.32 6.62
N ALA A 260 -14.80 -32.53 6.13
CA ALA A 260 -15.75 -33.64 6.04
C ALA A 260 -16.20 -34.17 7.41
N GLY A 261 -15.42 -33.93 8.47
CA GLY A 261 -15.77 -34.29 9.84
C GLY A 261 -16.68 -33.28 10.56
N ILE A 262 -17.04 -32.16 9.93
CA ILE A 262 -17.95 -31.16 10.52
C ILE A 262 -19.38 -31.70 10.44
N GLY A 263 -20.05 -31.84 11.59
CA GLY A 263 -21.45 -32.25 11.67
C GLY A 263 -22.39 -31.26 10.98
N GLU A 264 -23.45 -31.76 10.34
CA GLU A 264 -24.42 -30.91 9.63
C GLU A 264 -25.14 -29.90 10.56
N ASP A 265 -25.27 -30.23 11.84
CA ASP A 265 -25.84 -29.39 12.91
C ASP A 265 -24.90 -28.27 13.38
N THR A 266 -23.62 -28.32 13.03
CA THR A 266 -22.62 -27.31 13.43
C THR A 266 -22.65 -26.07 12.53
N TRP A 267 -23.23 -26.18 11.33
CA TRP A 267 -23.24 -25.10 10.35
C TRP A 267 -24.23 -24.00 10.70
N GLN A 268 -23.74 -22.77 10.71
CA GLN A 268 -24.54 -21.57 10.98
C GLN A 268 -24.73 -20.78 9.70
N THR A 269 -25.98 -20.50 9.33
CA THR A 269 -26.28 -19.65 8.18
C THR A 269 -25.85 -18.21 8.44
N VAL A 270 -25.17 -17.62 7.46
CA VAL A 270 -24.73 -16.22 7.49
C VAL A 270 -25.18 -15.49 6.23
N ARG A 271 -25.62 -14.24 6.42
CA ARG A 271 -25.95 -13.32 5.33
C ARG A 271 -24.82 -12.32 5.17
N PHE A 272 -24.38 -12.13 3.93
CA PHE A 272 -23.29 -11.22 3.62
C PHE A 272 -23.85 -9.82 3.33
N ASN A 273 -23.56 -8.86 4.22
CA ASN A 273 -23.87 -7.43 3.97
C ASN A 273 -23.24 -6.92 2.67
N ARG A 274 -22.06 -7.44 2.32
CA ARG A 274 -21.43 -7.26 1.01
C ARG A 274 -21.37 -8.62 0.33
N PRO A 275 -22.16 -8.86 -0.73
CA PRO A 275 -22.16 -10.15 -1.40
C PRO A 275 -20.78 -10.48 -1.96
N VAL A 276 -20.47 -11.77 -2.03
CA VAL A 276 -19.20 -12.27 -2.56
C VAL A 276 -19.40 -12.69 -4.00
N PHE A 277 -18.66 -12.12 -4.94
CA PHE A 277 -18.74 -12.56 -6.34
C PHE A 277 -18.05 -13.92 -6.50
N ASP A 278 -18.77 -14.88 -7.07
CA ASP A 278 -18.23 -16.19 -7.43
C ASP A 278 -17.78 -16.16 -8.90
N ASP A 279 -16.47 -16.14 -9.12
CA ASP A 279 -15.90 -16.08 -10.47
C ASP A 279 -16.21 -17.29 -11.35
N ARG A 280 -16.52 -18.44 -10.77
CA ARG A 280 -16.85 -19.66 -11.54
C ARG A 280 -18.33 -19.73 -11.84
N ALA A 281 -19.17 -19.40 -10.87
CA ALA A 281 -20.63 -19.37 -11.03
C ALA A 281 -21.14 -18.06 -11.66
N LYS A 282 -20.25 -17.07 -11.84
CA LYS A 282 -20.53 -15.73 -12.40
C LYS A 282 -21.74 -15.04 -11.77
N ARG A 283 -21.87 -15.17 -10.44
CA ARG A 283 -22.98 -14.61 -9.67
C ARG A 283 -22.51 -14.06 -8.33
N TRP A 284 -23.32 -13.16 -7.78
CA TRP A 284 -23.16 -12.67 -6.42
C TRP A 284 -23.78 -13.67 -5.42
N ILE A 285 -22.99 -14.04 -4.43
CA ILE A 285 -23.41 -14.89 -3.32
C ILE A 285 -23.77 -13.98 -2.14
N HIS A 286 -25.02 -14.06 -1.71
CA HIS A 286 -25.58 -13.25 -0.62
C HIS A 286 -25.67 -14.01 0.71
N GLU A 287 -25.60 -15.34 0.66
CA GLU A 287 -25.71 -16.21 1.82
C GLU A 287 -24.72 -17.37 1.73
N GLY A 288 -24.33 -17.88 2.89
CA GLY A 288 -23.54 -19.08 3.02
C GLY A 288 -23.69 -19.64 4.42
N GLU A 289 -22.91 -20.66 4.72
CA GLU A 289 -22.86 -21.24 6.05
C GLU A 289 -21.43 -21.23 6.54
N ILE A 290 -21.25 -21.01 7.84
CA ILE A 290 -19.94 -21.06 8.49
C ILE A 290 -19.96 -22.10 9.60
N ALA A 291 -18.84 -22.78 9.76
CA ALA A 291 -18.60 -23.69 10.85
C ALA A 291 -17.13 -23.60 11.27
N GLU A 292 -16.82 -24.18 12.42
CA GLU A 292 -15.48 -24.25 12.96
C GLU A 292 -15.11 -25.68 13.31
N THR A 293 -13.85 -26.02 13.06
CA THR A 293 -13.21 -27.23 13.58
C THR A 293 -11.76 -26.94 13.93
N THR A 294 -11.01 -27.95 14.36
CA THR A 294 -9.58 -27.84 14.65
C THR A 294 -8.76 -28.51 13.55
N LEU A 295 -7.62 -27.92 13.19
CA LEU A 295 -6.67 -28.51 12.25
C LEU A 295 -5.27 -28.50 12.86
N GLU A 296 -4.60 -29.65 12.80
CA GLU A 296 -3.16 -29.74 12.99
C GLU A 296 -2.46 -29.62 11.62
N ALA A 297 -1.84 -28.47 11.38
CA ALA A 297 -1.15 -28.15 10.13
C ALA A 297 0.36 -28.40 10.25
N PHE A 298 1.00 -28.63 9.09
CA PHE A 298 2.46 -28.74 8.96
C PHE A 298 3.11 -29.90 9.76
N THR A 299 2.41 -31.02 9.91
CA THR A 299 2.86 -32.21 10.67
C THR A 299 4.02 -32.99 10.03
N ASN A 300 4.34 -32.76 8.76
CA ASN A 300 5.49 -33.41 8.12
C ASN A 300 6.80 -32.81 8.66
N VAL A 301 7.42 -33.50 9.61
CA VAL A 301 8.64 -33.07 10.32
C VAL A 301 9.81 -32.82 9.37
N THR A 302 9.94 -33.59 8.29
CA THR A 302 11.03 -33.39 7.30
C THR A 302 10.88 -32.08 6.54
N GLN A 303 9.65 -31.69 6.20
CA GLN A 303 9.36 -30.45 5.46
C GLN A 303 9.19 -29.24 6.39
N ASN A 304 8.73 -29.48 7.61
CA ASN A 304 8.36 -28.46 8.59
C ASN A 304 8.87 -28.87 9.99
N PRO A 305 10.20 -28.93 10.19
CA PRO A 305 10.77 -29.32 11.47
C PRO A 305 10.32 -28.32 12.54
N ASP A 306 9.79 -28.85 13.65
CA ASP A 306 9.29 -28.12 14.82
C ASP A 306 8.28 -27.00 14.49
N ARG A 307 7.51 -27.19 13.42
CA ARG A 307 6.54 -26.21 12.90
C ARG A 307 5.12 -26.74 12.81
N ALA A 308 4.85 -27.92 13.40
CA ALA A 308 3.49 -28.40 13.55
C ALA A 308 2.68 -27.39 14.40
N VAL A 309 1.50 -27.02 13.91
CA VAL A 309 0.65 -26.02 14.56
C VAL A 309 -0.78 -26.52 14.59
N THR A 310 -1.34 -26.62 15.79
CA THR A 310 -2.78 -26.81 16.00
C THR A 310 -3.44 -25.45 16.15
N ALA A 311 -4.48 -25.20 15.36
CA ALA A 311 -5.29 -24.00 15.45
C ALA A 311 -6.70 -24.21 14.86
N ARG A 312 -7.51 -23.16 14.89
CA ARG A 312 -8.89 -23.18 14.39
C ARG A 312 -8.89 -23.24 12.87
N LEU A 313 -9.80 -24.01 12.32
CA LEU A 313 -10.14 -24.05 10.90
C LEU A 313 -11.58 -23.55 10.76
N ILE A 314 -11.72 -22.28 10.41
CA ILE A 314 -13.00 -21.68 10.08
C ILE A 314 -13.33 -22.03 8.64
N VAL A 315 -14.50 -22.62 8.41
CA VAL A 315 -14.92 -23.07 7.09
C VAL A 315 -16.19 -22.36 6.71
N ARG A 316 -16.16 -21.69 5.56
CA ARG A 316 -17.35 -21.16 4.90
C ARG A 316 -17.73 -22.06 3.75
N ARG A 317 -18.98 -22.50 3.70
CA ARG A 317 -19.54 -23.19 2.54
C ARG A 317 -20.63 -22.37 1.86
N THR A 318 -20.67 -22.41 0.54
CA THR A 318 -21.69 -21.75 -0.28
C THR A 318 -22.26 -22.74 -1.28
N ARG A 319 -23.58 -22.80 -1.40
CA ARG A 319 -24.24 -23.72 -2.33
C ARG A 319 -23.95 -23.30 -3.77
N ILE A 320 -23.62 -24.28 -4.61
CA ILE A 320 -23.50 -24.13 -6.05
C ILE A 320 -24.73 -24.78 -6.67
N THR A 321 -25.47 -24.02 -7.48
CA THR A 321 -26.52 -24.58 -8.32
C THR A 321 -25.85 -25.20 -9.54
N THR A 322 -25.85 -26.53 -9.65
CA THR A 322 -25.48 -27.22 -10.89
C THR A 322 -26.76 -27.48 -11.67
N THR A 323 -26.97 -26.75 -12.77
CA THR A 323 -28.05 -27.03 -13.71
C THR A 323 -27.57 -28.01 -14.77
N ASP A 324 -27.95 -29.28 -14.66
CA ASP A 324 -27.97 -30.28 -15.72
C ASP A 324 -29.42 -30.65 -16.08
N ALA A 325 -29.59 -31.31 -17.23
CA ALA A 325 -30.88 -31.59 -17.88
C ALA A 325 -31.85 -32.48 -17.06
N THR A 326 -31.45 -32.94 -15.87
CA THR A 326 -32.19 -33.83 -14.99
C THR A 326 -32.52 -33.25 -13.60
N GLY A 327 -32.11 -32.00 -13.30
CA GLY A 327 -32.31 -31.37 -11.99
C GLY A 327 -31.24 -31.72 -10.93
N GLU A 328 -31.18 -30.93 -9.84
CA GLU A 328 -30.17 -31.05 -8.77
C GLU A 328 -30.35 -32.37 -7.97
N LEU A 329 -29.48 -33.36 -8.21
CA LEU A 329 -29.51 -34.64 -7.48
C LEU A 329 -29.02 -34.52 -6.02
N PHE A 330 -28.08 -33.61 -5.72
CA PHE A 330 -27.57 -33.33 -4.37
C PHE A 330 -27.02 -31.89 -4.27
N PRO A 331 -27.09 -31.22 -3.10
CA PRO A 331 -26.51 -29.90 -2.92
C PRO A 331 -24.98 -29.94 -3.05
N VAL A 332 -24.43 -29.26 -4.06
CA VAL A 332 -22.98 -29.13 -4.23
C VAL A 332 -22.47 -27.93 -3.46
N TRP A 333 -21.57 -28.16 -2.51
CA TRP A 333 -20.99 -27.10 -1.68
C TRP A 333 -19.60 -26.68 -2.15
N ARG A 334 -19.36 -25.36 -2.19
CA ARG A 334 -18.00 -24.82 -2.29
C ARG A 334 -17.49 -24.44 -0.93
N TYR A 335 -16.31 -24.95 -0.57
CA TYR A 335 -15.68 -24.67 0.71
C TYR A 335 -14.56 -23.64 0.57
N HIS A 336 -14.52 -22.70 1.50
CA HIS A 336 -13.44 -21.75 1.73
C HIS A 336 -12.99 -21.92 3.17
N ALA A 337 -11.76 -22.41 3.38
CA ALA A 337 -11.23 -22.68 4.71
C ALA A 337 -10.17 -21.64 5.09
N VAL A 338 -10.23 -21.18 6.34
CA VAL A 338 -9.33 -20.20 6.95
C VAL A 338 -8.69 -20.85 8.16
N PHE A 339 -7.38 -20.97 8.15
CA PHE A 339 -6.61 -21.41 9.30
C PHE A 339 -6.24 -20.18 10.12
N THR A 340 -6.65 -20.16 11.39
CA THR A 340 -6.52 -18.96 12.23
C THR A 340 -6.31 -19.33 13.70
N ASP A 341 -5.57 -18.49 14.41
CA ASP A 341 -5.54 -18.47 15.88
C ASP A 341 -6.09 -17.16 16.45
N SER A 342 -6.78 -16.36 15.63
CA SER A 342 -7.49 -15.15 16.08
C SER A 342 -8.33 -15.44 17.33
N PRO A 343 -8.30 -14.54 18.34
CA PRO A 343 -9.09 -14.70 19.56
C PRO A 343 -10.57 -14.34 19.36
N HIS A 344 -10.94 -13.76 18.21
CA HIS A 344 -12.31 -13.32 17.98
C HIS A 344 -13.28 -14.46 17.72
N GLU A 345 -14.56 -14.24 18.02
CA GLU A 345 -15.63 -15.20 17.75
C GLU A 345 -15.72 -15.59 16.27
N LEU A 346 -16.26 -16.77 15.99
CA LEU A 346 -16.33 -17.38 14.65
C LEU A 346 -16.82 -16.41 13.56
N LEU A 347 -17.95 -15.74 13.79
CA LEU A 347 -18.55 -14.82 12.81
C LEU A 347 -17.65 -13.61 12.54
N THR A 348 -17.06 -13.03 13.60
CA THR A 348 -16.17 -11.87 13.52
C THR A 348 -14.87 -12.25 12.80
N ALA A 349 -14.23 -13.35 13.19
CA ALA A 349 -12.99 -13.82 12.58
C ALA A 349 -13.17 -14.17 11.08
N GLU A 350 -14.29 -14.75 10.68
CA GLU A 350 -14.61 -14.95 9.25
C GLU A 350 -14.71 -13.63 8.51
N ALA A 351 -15.47 -12.67 9.05
CA ALA A 351 -15.72 -11.39 8.41
C ALA A 351 -14.42 -10.57 8.29
N GLU A 352 -13.58 -10.58 9.32
CA GLU A 352 -12.26 -9.96 9.33
C GLU A 352 -11.34 -10.57 8.28
N HIS A 353 -11.29 -11.90 8.16
CA HIS A 353 -10.49 -12.56 7.13
C HIS A 353 -10.96 -12.17 5.72
N ARG A 354 -12.27 -12.19 5.50
CA ARG A 354 -12.88 -11.81 4.22
C ARG A 354 -12.61 -10.34 3.86
N GLY A 355 -12.53 -9.46 4.87
CA GLY A 355 -12.16 -8.05 4.71
C GLY A 355 -10.78 -7.82 4.08
N ARG A 356 -9.86 -8.79 4.14
CA ARG A 356 -8.52 -8.73 3.52
C ARG A 356 -8.58 -8.39 2.04
N ALA A 357 -9.45 -9.07 1.27
CA ALA A 357 -9.56 -8.86 -0.18
C ALA A 357 -9.90 -7.40 -0.53
N GLY A 358 -10.69 -6.73 0.32
CA GLY A 358 -11.03 -5.31 0.14
C GLY A 358 -9.94 -4.32 0.56
N THR A 359 -8.86 -4.77 1.22
CA THR A 359 -7.87 -3.89 1.87
C THR A 359 -6.61 -3.77 1.03
N ILE A 360 -5.80 -4.83 0.96
CA ILE A 360 -4.50 -4.80 0.26
C ILE A 360 -4.63 -4.72 -1.27
N GLU A 361 -5.68 -5.31 -1.85
CA GLU A 361 -5.92 -5.23 -3.30
C GLU A 361 -6.22 -3.79 -3.74
N GLN A 362 -6.89 -3.01 -2.89
CA GLN A 362 -7.16 -1.60 -3.14
C GLN A 362 -5.89 -0.76 -3.08
N VAL A 363 -4.96 -1.08 -2.17
CA VAL A 363 -3.63 -0.44 -2.14
C VAL A 363 -2.85 -0.77 -3.41
N PHE A 364 -2.88 -2.02 -3.86
CA PHE A 364 -2.29 -2.38 -5.14
C PHE A 364 -2.93 -1.64 -6.30
N ALA A 365 -4.25 -1.53 -6.36
CA ALA A 365 -4.92 -0.76 -7.41
C ALA A 365 -4.45 0.71 -7.36
N ASP A 366 -4.46 1.35 -6.20
CA ASP A 366 -4.06 2.75 -6.04
C ASP A 366 -2.60 3.00 -6.42
N LEU A 367 -1.67 2.10 -6.06
CA LEU A 367 -0.28 2.20 -6.48
C LEU A 367 -0.10 1.99 -7.98
N ASN A 368 -0.85 1.06 -8.60
CA ASN A 368 -0.78 0.83 -10.04
C ASN A 368 -1.43 1.96 -10.86
N ASP A 369 -2.40 2.68 -10.30
CA ASP A 369 -3.00 3.88 -10.89
C ASP A 369 -2.18 5.16 -10.56
N SER A 370 -0.99 5.00 -9.97
CA SER A 370 -0.10 6.09 -9.56
C SER A 370 1.37 5.74 -9.79
N ALA A 371 2.24 5.97 -8.80
CA ALA A 371 3.69 5.88 -8.96
C ALA A 371 4.18 4.47 -9.35
N ALA A 372 3.42 3.40 -9.11
CA ALA A 372 3.75 2.04 -9.54
C ALA A 372 3.00 1.61 -10.82
N ALA A 373 2.47 2.55 -11.60
CA ALA A 373 1.93 2.28 -12.94
C ALA A 373 2.99 1.61 -13.83
N HIS A 374 4.25 1.99 -13.65
CA HIS A 374 5.39 1.36 -14.31
C HIS A 374 6.50 1.02 -13.30
N LEU A 375 7.46 0.24 -13.77
CA LEU A 375 8.74 0.03 -13.09
C LEU A 375 9.80 0.61 -14.02
N PRO A 376 10.20 1.88 -13.87
CA PRO A 376 10.77 2.66 -14.98
C PRO A 376 12.22 2.30 -15.35
N SER A 377 12.90 1.44 -14.58
CA SER A 377 14.31 1.11 -14.83
C SER A 377 14.51 -0.29 -15.42
N GLY A 378 15.56 -0.47 -16.23
CA GLY A 378 16.08 -1.79 -16.62
C GLY A 378 16.69 -2.58 -15.46
N GLN A 379 17.04 -1.91 -14.36
CA GLN A 379 17.74 -2.49 -13.21
C GLN A 379 16.78 -2.84 -12.07
N LEU A 380 16.95 -4.02 -11.46
CA LEU A 380 16.04 -4.52 -10.42
C LEU A 380 16.09 -3.66 -9.15
N ALA A 381 17.29 -3.27 -8.70
CA ALA A 381 17.47 -2.49 -7.48
C ALA A 381 16.89 -1.07 -7.62
N ALA A 382 17.06 -0.43 -8.78
CA ALA A 382 16.43 0.87 -9.07
C ALA A 382 14.89 0.77 -9.01
N ASN A 383 14.30 -0.31 -9.53
CA ASN A 383 12.86 -0.55 -9.41
C ASN A 383 12.42 -0.86 -7.96
N GLY A 384 13.28 -1.49 -7.16
CA GLY A 384 13.05 -1.66 -5.73
C GLY A 384 13.07 -0.35 -4.95
N ALA A 385 14.01 0.54 -5.27
CA ALA A 385 14.06 1.89 -4.73
C ALA A 385 12.81 2.69 -5.13
N TRP A 386 12.42 2.62 -6.41
CA TRP A 386 11.20 3.25 -6.93
C TRP A 386 9.95 2.76 -6.19
N LEU A 387 9.79 1.44 -6.00
CA LEU A 387 8.67 0.87 -5.25
C LEU A 387 8.65 1.34 -3.78
N SER A 388 9.81 1.39 -3.13
CA SER A 388 9.92 1.83 -1.73
C SER A 388 9.54 3.31 -1.57
N LEU A 389 9.95 4.15 -2.52
CA LEU A 389 9.59 5.58 -2.55
C LEU A 389 8.12 5.79 -2.94
N ALA A 390 7.55 4.94 -3.79
CA ALA A 390 6.12 4.94 -4.09
C ALA A 390 5.29 4.60 -2.84
N ALA A 391 5.71 3.61 -2.04
CA ALA A 391 5.09 3.29 -0.77
C ALA A 391 5.18 4.44 0.26
N LEU A 392 6.36 5.07 0.39
CA LEU A 392 6.53 6.25 1.24
C LEU A 392 5.60 7.39 0.79
N THR A 393 5.55 7.66 -0.51
CA THR A 393 4.67 8.70 -1.08
C THR A 393 3.21 8.39 -0.83
N HIS A 394 2.78 7.13 -0.99
CA HIS A 394 1.42 6.71 -0.68
C HIS A 394 1.05 6.99 0.78
N ASN A 395 1.95 6.66 1.72
CA ASN A 395 1.73 6.94 3.14
C ASN A 395 1.67 8.43 3.45
N LEU A 396 2.55 9.24 2.83
CA LEU A 396 2.54 10.70 2.96
C LEU A 396 1.22 11.29 2.43
N MET A 397 0.75 10.81 1.28
CA MET A 397 -0.52 11.21 0.69
C MET A 397 -1.70 10.84 1.59
N ARG A 398 -1.71 9.63 2.16
CA ARG A 398 -2.71 9.18 3.13
C ARG A 398 -2.74 10.07 4.37
N ALA A 399 -1.57 10.47 4.87
CA ALA A 399 -1.44 11.37 6.00
C ALA A 399 -1.98 12.77 5.68
N ALA A 400 -1.63 13.31 4.52
CA ALA A 400 -2.17 14.60 4.06
C ALA A 400 -3.70 14.55 3.89
N GLY A 401 -4.24 13.46 3.36
CA GLY A 401 -5.68 13.23 3.26
C GLY A 401 -6.38 13.21 4.62
N SER A 402 -5.76 12.58 5.62
CA SER A 402 -6.30 12.50 6.98
C SER A 402 -6.36 13.86 7.68
N LEU A 403 -5.39 14.75 7.42
CA LEU A 403 -5.42 16.13 7.89
C LEU A 403 -6.42 17.02 7.11
N ALA A 404 -6.81 16.63 5.89
CA ALA A 404 -7.68 17.42 5.04
C ALA A 404 -9.17 17.25 5.41
N SER A 405 -9.66 16.01 5.48
CA SER A 405 -11.00 15.69 5.98
C SER A 405 -11.22 14.18 6.14
N GLN A 406 -12.29 13.77 6.83
CA GLN A 406 -12.69 12.36 6.96
C GLN A 406 -12.89 11.64 5.61
N PHE A 407 -13.44 12.35 4.61
CA PHE A 407 -13.56 11.81 3.25
C PHE A 407 -12.19 11.55 2.63
N HIS A 408 -11.26 12.51 2.73
CA HIS A 408 -9.93 12.40 2.13
C HIS A 408 -9.05 11.39 2.87
N ALA A 409 -9.27 11.14 4.16
CA ALA A 409 -8.58 10.09 4.92
C ALA A 409 -8.67 8.71 4.23
N LYS A 410 -9.80 8.41 3.58
CA LYS A 410 -10.06 7.13 2.89
C LYS A 410 -9.95 7.22 1.36
N ALA A 411 -9.69 8.40 0.81
CA ALA A 411 -9.65 8.62 -0.64
C ALA A 411 -8.41 7.97 -1.29
N ARG A 412 -8.52 7.57 -2.56
CA ARG A 412 -7.38 7.07 -3.35
C ARG A 412 -6.42 8.20 -3.71
N THR A 413 -5.17 7.86 -4.02
CA THR A 413 -4.11 8.80 -4.39
C THR A 413 -4.54 9.69 -5.57
N ALA A 414 -5.23 9.14 -6.57
CA ALA A 414 -5.75 9.91 -7.71
C ALA A 414 -6.75 11.01 -7.28
N THR A 415 -7.65 10.70 -6.34
CA THR A 415 -8.62 11.65 -5.79
C THR A 415 -7.91 12.73 -4.97
N LEU A 416 -6.99 12.32 -4.07
CA LEU A 416 -6.18 13.26 -3.28
C LEU A 416 -5.40 14.22 -4.18
N ARG A 417 -4.76 13.68 -5.22
CA ARG A 417 -4.02 14.46 -6.21
C ARG A 417 -4.93 15.49 -6.87
N ARG A 418 -6.08 15.05 -7.38
CA ARG A 418 -7.06 15.92 -8.07
C ARG A 418 -7.63 17.01 -7.17
N HIS A 419 -7.98 16.67 -5.93
CA HIS A 419 -8.72 17.56 -5.03
C HIS A 419 -7.81 18.51 -4.27
N LEU A 420 -6.63 18.04 -3.87
CA LEU A 420 -5.76 18.73 -2.92
C LEU A 420 -4.43 19.16 -3.52
N ILE A 421 -3.91 18.53 -4.59
CA ILE A 421 -2.57 18.82 -5.13
C ILE A 421 -2.60 19.62 -6.42
N THR A 422 -3.25 19.09 -7.46
CA THR A 422 -3.30 19.66 -8.82
C THR A 422 -4.29 20.82 -8.87
N ILE A 423 -4.05 21.81 -8.03
CA ILE A 423 -4.76 23.07 -7.99
C ILE A 423 -3.81 24.12 -8.57
N PRO A 424 -4.19 24.81 -9.66
CA PRO A 424 -3.36 25.87 -10.19
C PRO A 424 -3.30 27.02 -9.19
N ALA A 425 -2.19 27.75 -9.17
CA ALA A 425 -2.09 28.99 -8.41
C ALA A 425 -1.17 29.99 -9.09
N ARG A 426 -1.39 31.27 -8.83
CA ARG A 426 -0.45 32.33 -9.17
C ARG A 426 0.27 32.80 -7.91
N ILE A 427 1.60 32.85 -7.98
CA ILE A 427 2.45 33.37 -6.92
C ILE A 427 2.44 34.89 -6.98
N ALA A 428 2.13 35.54 -5.87
CA ALA A 428 2.39 36.94 -5.63
C ALA A 428 3.39 37.10 -4.48
N ARG A 429 4.25 38.12 -4.56
CA ARG A 429 5.20 38.46 -3.51
C ARG A 429 4.93 39.87 -3.02
N SER A 430 4.88 40.05 -1.70
CA SER A 430 4.84 41.36 -1.06
C SER A 430 5.78 41.34 0.13
N ALA A 431 6.82 42.19 0.10
CA ALA A 431 7.91 42.19 1.06
C ALA A 431 8.47 40.77 1.33
N ARG A 432 8.42 40.30 2.59
CA ARG A 432 8.87 38.96 3.00
C ARG A 432 7.77 37.89 2.97
N ARG A 433 6.64 38.14 2.30
CA ARG A 433 5.50 37.22 2.24
C ARG A 433 5.28 36.70 0.82
N ILE A 434 5.04 35.40 0.72
CA ILE A 434 4.55 34.74 -0.49
C ILE A 434 3.05 34.53 -0.32
N VAL A 435 2.26 34.95 -1.30
CA VAL A 435 0.81 34.73 -1.38
C VAL A 435 0.52 33.84 -2.57
N LEU A 436 -0.28 32.79 -2.35
CA LEU A 436 -0.69 31.84 -3.38
C LEU A 436 -2.15 32.14 -3.73
N HIS A 437 -2.38 32.70 -4.92
CA HIS A 437 -3.72 32.97 -5.41
C HIS A 437 -4.28 31.72 -6.11
N LEU A 438 -5.18 31.02 -5.44
CA LEU A 438 -5.88 29.84 -5.93
C LEU A 438 -7.22 30.22 -6.61
N PRO A 439 -7.80 29.34 -7.43
CA PRO A 439 -9.11 29.56 -8.06
C PRO A 439 -10.20 29.88 -7.03
N ALA A 440 -11.02 30.89 -7.35
CA ALA A 440 -12.28 31.09 -6.67
C ALA A 440 -13.23 29.90 -6.93
N GLY A 441 -14.09 29.57 -5.96
CA GLY A 441 -15.07 28.49 -6.12
C GLY A 441 -14.47 27.08 -6.17
N TRP A 442 -13.22 26.87 -5.72
CA TRP A 442 -12.68 25.51 -5.63
C TRP A 442 -13.52 24.64 -4.68
N HIS A 443 -14.13 23.57 -5.20
CA HIS A 443 -15.08 22.74 -4.44
C HIS A 443 -14.47 22.18 -3.14
N TRP A 444 -13.16 21.91 -3.14
CA TRP A 444 -12.45 21.34 -1.99
C TRP A 444 -11.67 22.39 -1.18
N LYS A 445 -12.05 23.67 -1.27
CA LYS A 445 -11.38 24.79 -0.57
C LYS A 445 -11.23 24.52 0.93
N GLN A 446 -12.27 24.01 1.59
CA GLN A 446 -12.22 23.73 3.03
C GLN A 446 -11.18 22.65 3.35
N ALA A 447 -11.21 21.52 2.65
CA ALA A 447 -10.25 20.43 2.86
C ALA A 447 -8.80 20.87 2.59
N PHE A 448 -8.56 21.64 1.53
CA PHE A 448 -7.25 22.25 1.27
C PHE A 448 -6.82 23.18 2.40
N THR A 449 -7.73 24.04 2.89
CA THR A 449 -7.45 24.98 3.96
C THR A 449 -7.12 24.27 5.28
N SER A 450 -7.82 23.19 5.61
CA SER A 450 -7.54 22.34 6.78
C SER A 450 -6.14 21.74 6.70
N LEU A 451 -5.79 21.11 5.57
CA LEU A 451 -4.46 20.57 5.33
C LEU A 451 -3.37 21.66 5.39
N PHE A 452 -3.60 22.81 4.76
CA PHE A 452 -2.68 23.93 4.79
C PHE A 452 -2.45 24.45 6.22
N THR A 453 -3.53 24.68 6.96
CA THR A 453 -3.47 25.16 8.34
C THR A 453 -2.76 24.16 9.26
N ALA A 454 -3.09 22.87 9.15
CA ALA A 454 -2.48 21.82 9.94
C ALA A 454 -0.97 21.71 9.73
N THR A 455 -0.47 21.99 8.53
CA THR A 455 0.95 21.83 8.17
C THR A 455 1.77 23.13 8.28
N HIS A 456 1.12 24.29 8.43
CA HIS A 456 1.79 25.59 8.60
C HIS A 456 1.68 26.17 10.01
N SER A 457 0.86 25.56 10.88
CA SER A 457 0.88 25.86 12.31
C SER A 457 2.08 25.16 12.98
N PRO A 458 2.70 25.75 14.02
CA PRO A 458 3.67 25.04 14.84
C PRO A 458 3.03 23.73 15.35
N PRO A 459 3.76 22.59 15.37
CA PRO A 459 3.20 21.36 15.91
C PRO A 459 2.78 21.61 17.36
N THR A 460 1.53 21.27 17.69
CA THR A 460 1.04 21.33 19.06
C THR A 460 1.92 20.41 19.89
N THR A 461 2.70 20.96 20.82
CA THR A 461 3.43 20.16 21.79
C THR A 461 2.43 19.34 22.57
N ALA A 462 2.53 18.01 22.51
CA ALA A 462 1.84 17.16 23.46
C ALA A 462 2.26 17.61 24.86
N CYS A 463 1.29 18.01 25.69
CA CYS A 463 1.55 18.28 27.10
C CYS A 463 2.06 16.97 27.74
N PRO A 464 3.12 17.01 28.55
CA PRO A 464 3.78 15.81 29.10
C PRO A 464 2.85 14.89 29.89
#